data_AF-A0A7M7P708-F1
#
_entry.id   AF-A0A7M7P708-F1
#
_cell.length_a   1.000
_cell.length_b   1.000
_cell.length_c   1.000
_cell.angle_alpha   90.00
_cell.angle_beta   90.00
_cell.angle_gamma   90.00
#
_symmetry.space_group_name_H-M   'P 1'
#
loop_
_entity.id
_entity.type
_entity.pdbx_description
1 polymer ?
#
loop_
_entity_poly.entity_id
_entity_poly.type
_entity_poly.pdbx_seq_one_letter_code
_entity_poly.pdbx_strand_id
1 'polypeptide(L)'
;MLGLGEAQLTQGYGAGEGPIILDNVTCLGTEDNLGECQHPGLFENNCSHAEDAGVKCSATTQAPPRTLQVRLVDGNTPNEGRVKKKNH
;
A
#
# COMPACT_ATOMS: atom_id res chain seq x y z
N MET A 1 -8.66 -8.67 8.35
CA MET A 1 -7.99 -7.92 7.26
C MET A 1 -8.93 -6.85 6.72
N LEU A 2 -8.44 -5.86 5.96
CA LEU A 2 -9.17 -4.60 5.64
C LEU A 2 -10.40 -4.74 4.71
N GLY A 3 -10.71 -5.94 4.21
CA GLY A 3 -11.87 -6.16 3.32
C GLY A 3 -11.73 -5.53 1.93
N LEU A 4 -10.49 -5.22 1.51
CA LEU A 4 -10.20 -4.51 0.26
C LEU A 4 -9.91 -5.44 -0.93
N GLY A 5 -10.26 -6.73 -0.84
CA GLY A 5 -9.97 -7.72 -1.89
C GLY A 5 -8.55 -8.27 -1.81
N GLU A 6 -8.13 -8.94 -2.89
CA GLU A 6 -6.83 -9.62 -2.99
C GLU A 6 -5.68 -8.63 -3.01
N ALA A 7 -4.56 -9.00 -2.37
CA ALA A 7 -3.32 -8.25 -2.40
C ALA A 7 -2.57 -8.48 -3.72
N GLN A 8 -1.95 -7.41 -4.24
CA GLN A 8 -1.04 -7.43 -5.37
C GLN A 8 0.38 -7.17 -4.90
N LEU A 9 1.36 -7.76 -5.60
CA LEU A 9 2.77 -7.48 -5.40
C LEU A 9 3.03 -5.98 -5.57
N THR A 10 3.73 -5.40 -4.61
CA THR A 10 4.13 -3.98 -4.60
C THR A 10 5.52 -3.84 -3.99
N GLN A 11 6.14 -2.69 -4.21
CA GLN A 11 7.28 -2.25 -3.40
C GLN A 11 6.79 -1.57 -2.13
N GLY A 12 7.67 -1.45 -1.13
CA GLY A 12 7.44 -0.64 0.06
C GLY A 12 7.11 0.81 -0.32
N TYR A 13 6.31 1.48 0.51
CA TYR A 13 5.86 2.86 0.28
C TYR A 13 6.76 3.90 0.96
N GLY A 14 7.98 3.49 1.32
CA GLY A 14 8.91 4.26 2.15
C GLY A 14 9.11 3.63 3.53
N ALA A 15 10.15 4.09 4.20
CA ALA A 15 10.48 3.70 5.57
C ALA A 15 9.49 4.33 6.56
N GLY A 16 9.03 3.54 7.52
CA GLY A 16 8.32 4.00 8.70
C GLY A 16 9.26 4.56 9.77
N GLU A 17 8.67 4.82 10.93
CA GLU A 17 9.36 5.26 12.14
C GLU A 17 8.82 4.50 13.35
N GLY A 18 9.66 4.31 14.37
CA GLY A 18 9.28 3.69 15.64
C GLY A 18 9.51 2.18 15.68
N PRO A 19 8.85 1.45 16.59
CA PRO A 19 9.07 0.01 16.74
C PRO A 19 8.56 -0.77 15.53
N ILE A 20 9.40 -1.67 15.01
CA ILE A 20 8.97 -2.71 14.08
C ILE A 20 8.30 -3.82 14.89
N ILE A 21 7.08 -4.18 14.51
CA ILE A 21 6.22 -5.04 15.33
C ILE A 21 6.32 -6.51 14.91
N LEU A 22 6.51 -6.78 13.62
CA LEU A 22 6.49 -8.11 13.03
C LEU A 22 7.65 -8.29 12.05
N ASP A 23 8.16 -9.51 11.97
CA ASP A 23 9.19 -9.95 11.03
C ASP A 23 8.82 -11.36 10.52
N ASN A 24 9.30 -11.72 9.33
CA ASN A 24 9.19 -13.07 8.75
C ASN A 24 7.75 -13.64 8.79
N VAL A 25 6.76 -12.79 8.54
CA VAL A 25 5.34 -13.15 8.59
C VAL A 25 4.99 -14.12 7.46
N THR A 26 4.47 -15.29 7.82
CA THR A 26 3.98 -16.30 6.89
C THR A 26 2.53 -16.66 7.24
N CYS A 27 1.60 -16.36 6.33
CA CYS A 27 0.18 -16.63 6.51
C CYS A 27 -0.27 -17.83 5.66
N LEU A 28 -1.24 -18.59 6.17
CA LEU A 28 -1.97 -19.62 5.43
C LEU A 28 -3.05 -19.03 4.52
N GLY A 29 -3.47 -17.79 4.80
CA GLY A 29 -4.52 -17.07 4.06
C GLY A 29 -5.92 -17.22 4.66
N THR A 30 -6.03 -17.81 5.85
CA THR A 30 -7.29 -18.02 6.58
C THR A 30 -7.37 -17.21 7.87
N GLU A 31 -6.29 -16.55 8.25
CA GLU A 31 -6.17 -15.73 9.45
C GLU A 31 -7.02 -14.46 9.37
N ASP A 32 -7.60 -14.04 10.50
CA ASP A 32 -8.42 -12.83 10.56
C ASP A 32 -7.53 -11.57 10.59
N ASN A 33 -6.30 -11.66 11.08
CA ASN A 33 -5.35 -10.56 11.13
C ASN A 33 -3.89 -11.04 11.07
N LEU A 34 -2.96 -10.10 10.81
CA LEU A 34 -1.54 -10.42 10.62
C LEU A 34 -0.85 -10.97 11.87
N GLY A 35 -1.37 -10.69 13.07
CA GLY A 35 -0.81 -11.20 14.33
C GLY A 35 -1.15 -12.67 14.61
N GLU A 36 -2.02 -13.29 13.80
CA GLU A 36 -2.33 -14.72 13.88
C GLU A 36 -1.49 -15.56 12.92
N CYS A 37 -0.85 -14.93 11.94
CA CYS A 37 0.06 -15.60 11.02
C CYS A 37 1.30 -16.10 11.76
N GLN A 38 1.99 -17.08 11.18
CA GLN A 38 3.26 -17.53 11.75
C GLN A 38 4.30 -16.40 11.68
N HIS A 39 4.90 -16.08 12.83
CA HIS A 39 5.96 -15.08 12.96
C HIS A 39 6.86 -15.41 14.17
N PRO A 40 8.08 -14.85 14.29
CA PRO A 40 8.99 -15.09 15.42
C PRO A 40 8.46 -14.61 16.78
N GLY A 41 7.67 -13.54 16.79
CA GLY A 41 7.09 -12.95 17.99
C GLY A 41 6.80 -11.46 17.77
N LEU A 42 5.99 -10.85 18.64
CA LEU A 42 5.78 -9.39 18.58
C LEU A 42 7.04 -8.68 19.06
N PHE A 43 7.52 -7.71 18.29
CA PHE A 43 8.75 -6.95 18.52
C PHE A 43 10.04 -7.79 18.46
N GLU A 44 9.95 -9.08 18.08
CA GLU A 44 11.09 -9.96 17.85
C GLU A 44 11.46 -9.90 16.37
N ASN A 45 12.39 -9.02 16.02
CA ASN A 45 12.82 -8.78 14.65
C ASN A 45 14.29 -8.36 14.58
N ASN A 46 14.91 -8.60 13.43
CA ASN A 46 16.22 -8.05 13.07
C ASN A 46 16.13 -7.06 11.89
N CYS A 47 14.91 -6.61 11.57
CA CYS A 47 14.65 -5.71 10.46
C CYS A 47 15.04 -4.27 10.79
N SER A 48 15.29 -3.52 9.73
CA SER A 48 15.32 -2.06 9.72
C SER A 48 14.12 -1.52 8.95
N HIS A 49 13.82 -0.21 9.09
CA HIS A 49 12.75 0.41 8.28
C HIS A 49 13.03 0.42 6.77
N ALA A 50 14.24 0.06 6.33
CA ALA A 50 14.51 -0.19 4.91
C ALA A 50 13.80 -1.45 4.39
N GLU A 51 13.30 -2.30 5.28
CA GLU A 51 12.63 -3.59 4.99
C GLU A 51 11.12 -3.54 5.22
N ASP A 52 10.56 -2.36 5.51
CA ASP A 52 9.13 -2.20 5.78
C ASP A 52 8.28 -2.70 4.59
N ALA A 53 7.37 -3.61 4.89
CA ALA A 53 6.50 -4.23 3.89
C ALA A 53 5.30 -3.34 3.54
N GLY A 54 4.98 -3.26 2.25
CA GLY A 54 3.79 -2.59 1.73
C GLY A 54 2.85 -3.55 1.00
N VAL A 55 1.56 -3.23 0.96
CA VAL A 55 0.53 -4.00 0.24
C VAL A 55 -0.32 -3.06 -0.61
N LYS A 56 -0.62 -3.49 -1.84
CA LYS A 56 -1.62 -2.87 -2.70
C LYS A 56 -2.80 -3.81 -2.87
N CYS A 57 -3.97 -3.44 -2.37
CA CYS A 57 -5.17 -4.24 -2.55
C CYS A 57 -5.90 -3.92 -3.87
N SER A 58 -6.46 -4.95 -4.50
CA SER A 58 -7.36 -4.80 -5.64
C SER A 58 -8.73 -4.35 -5.16
N ALA A 59 -9.05 -3.06 -5.31
CA ALA A 59 -10.32 -2.50 -4.85
C ALA A 59 -11.50 -3.41 -5.23
N THR A 60 -12.24 -3.89 -4.23
CA THR A 60 -13.46 -4.65 -4.45
C THR A 60 -14.41 -3.79 -5.28
N THR A 61 -14.88 -4.36 -6.39
CA THR A 61 -15.52 -3.71 -7.55
C THR A 61 -16.89 -3.06 -7.29
N GLN A 62 -17.20 -2.61 -6.07
CA GLN A 62 -18.53 -2.08 -5.75
C GLN A 62 -18.69 -0.58 -6.01
N ALA A 63 -17.62 0.16 -6.28
CA ALA A 63 -17.73 1.53 -6.80
C ALA A 63 -17.01 1.61 -8.15
N PRO A 64 -17.66 2.08 -9.24
CA PRO A 64 -16.93 2.45 -10.43
C PRO A 64 -15.86 3.48 -9.99
N PRO A 65 -14.61 3.37 -10.49
CA PRO A 65 -13.57 4.28 -10.07
C PRO A 65 -14.05 5.70 -10.39
N ARG A 66 -14.35 6.49 -9.35
CA ARG A 66 -14.55 7.94 -9.46
C ARG A 66 -13.20 8.63 -9.62
N THR A 67 -12.29 8.04 -10.40
CA THR A 67 -11.00 8.63 -10.69
C THR A 67 -11.24 9.79 -11.65
N LEU A 68 -11.24 10.99 -11.08
CA LEU A 68 -11.17 12.21 -11.86
C LEU A 68 -9.79 12.22 -12.53
N GLN A 69 -9.71 11.81 -13.79
CA GLN A 69 -8.49 11.92 -14.55
C GLN A 69 -8.16 13.41 -14.75
N VAL A 70 -7.00 13.84 -14.27
CA VAL A 70 -6.50 15.21 -14.40
C VAL A 70 -5.17 15.23 -15.13
N ARG A 71 -4.82 16.39 -15.70
CA ARG A 71 -3.50 16.69 -16.24
C ARG A 71 -3.11 18.13 -15.92
N LEU A 72 -1.82 18.39 -15.81
CA LEU A 72 -1.28 19.75 -15.82
C LEU A 72 -1.22 20.26 -17.26
N VAL A 73 -1.63 21.51 -17.47
CA VAL A 73 -1.54 22.22 -18.74
C VAL A 73 -0.88 23.57 -18.51
N ASP A 74 -0.30 24.15 -19.56
CA ASP A 74 0.24 25.52 -19.54
C ASP A 74 1.40 25.74 -18.54
N GLY A 75 2.21 24.71 -18.24
CA GLY A 75 3.45 24.83 -17.45
C GLY A 75 4.71 24.88 -18.32
N ASN A 76 5.80 25.44 -17.79
CA ASN A 76 7.10 25.41 -18.47
C ASN A 76 7.86 24.09 -18.21
N THR A 77 7.44 23.33 -17.18
CA THR A 77 7.95 22.00 -16.87
C THR A 77 6.80 20.98 -16.74
N PRO A 78 7.09 19.67 -16.84
CA PRO A 78 6.08 18.62 -16.66
C PRO A 78 5.43 18.58 -15.27
N ASN A 79 6.05 19.21 -14.27
CA ASN A 79 5.62 19.16 -12.87
C ASN A 79 4.89 20.44 -12.42
N GLU A 80 4.57 21.35 -13.34
CA GLU A 80 3.83 22.58 -13.03
C GLU A 80 2.77 22.88 -14.10
N GLY A 81 1.84 23.76 -13.75
CA GLY A 81 0.77 24.21 -14.65
C GLY A 81 -0.60 24.19 -13.98
N ARG A 82 -1.61 24.62 -14.71
CA ARG A 82 -3.00 24.60 -14.27
C ARG A 82 -3.56 23.18 -14.34
N VAL A 83 -4.29 22.76 -13.32
CA VAL A 83 -4.98 21.46 -13.31
C VAL A 83 -6.20 21.51 -14.23
N LYS A 84 -6.26 20.59 -15.21
CA LYS A 84 -7.39 20.41 -16.11
C LYS A 84 -7.91 18.98 -16.03
N LYS A 85 -9.23 18.83 -15.92
CA LYS A 85 -9.91 17.54 -16.08
C LYS A 85 -9.65 17.00 -17.50
N LYS A 86 -9.25 15.73 -17.62
CA LYS A 86 -9.28 15.03 -18.90
C LYS A 86 -10.75 14.73 -19.23
N ASN A 87 -11.25 15.29 -20.32
CA ASN A 87 -12.52 14.83 -20.88
C ASN A 87 -12.27 13.47 -21.55
N HIS A 88 -13.25 12.58 -21.44
CA HIS A 88 -13.24 11.29 -22.12
C HIS A 88 -13.16 11.48 -23.64
#